data_AF-A0A813EL42-F1
#
_entry.id   AF-A0A813EL42-F1
#
_cell.length_a   1.000
_cell.length_b   1.000
_cell.length_c   1.000
_cell.angle_alpha   90.00
_cell.angle_beta   90.00
_cell.angle_gamma   90.00
#
_symmetry.space_group_name_H-M   'P 1'
#
loop_
_entity.id
_entity.type
_entity.pdbx_description
1 polymer ?
#
loop_
_entity_poly.entity_id
_entity_poly.type
_entity_poly.pdbx_seq_one_letter_code
_entity_poly.pdbx_strand_id
1 'polypeptide(L)'
;MAGRLVGGLLLPAIAHICLQRSVSQSSLLAASGPTTAYPLIQPVGQLLFPAQERSGGSGGAAAQNGQASKRVRKDTKQTRVLRSSQPSGSSTFLQQRSVGATALNRYQKCFQEFNNWVQENGWLMDVSSGDLVDDLASKFMDHLFFEGEQTASGDYLLASILHHLPHLGRGGKRCLPKCRLALRGWGKLAPRRARLPLPWELVGAIACLMASSHGPLMAIITVLSFHAYLRPGVAGALRWRQLCPPVPGGSGPQALWSLTLHPREFETPSKTGTWDETLLLGDVAGWEWLPAILTQALAACRGRPGGLVDPIANFSQEAWRTQLVNLAAQLGVNADNAVGLYRLRHGGASHDVGQKTRSLAEVKKRGCWRTETSVARYAKPARVNEQLNQLSVAQLRRVRDLVKRLAQELSAQLSRTR
;
A
#
# COMPACT_ATOMS: atom_id res chain seq x y z
N MET A 1 74.31 24.41 14.53
CA MET A 1 74.96 23.27 13.87
C MET A 1 73.92 22.19 13.60
N ALA A 2 74.11 21.47 12.50
CA ALA A 2 73.14 20.61 11.84
C ALA A 2 72.58 19.46 12.70
N GLY A 3 71.34 19.06 12.41
CA GLY A 3 70.70 17.87 12.99
C GLY A 3 69.43 17.49 12.23
N ARG A 4 69.62 16.79 11.10
CA ARG A 4 68.57 16.05 10.38
C ARG A 4 68.00 14.95 11.29
N LEU A 5 66.68 14.79 11.35
CA LEU A 5 66.07 13.48 11.58
C LEU A 5 64.86 13.30 10.67
N VAL A 6 64.98 12.25 9.86
CA VAL A 6 64.04 11.72 8.88
C VAL A 6 63.08 10.79 9.61
N GLY A 7 61.78 10.95 9.40
CA GLY A 7 60.74 10.10 9.97
C GLY A 7 59.55 9.98 9.03
N GLY A 8 59.75 9.26 7.91
CA GLY A 8 58.69 8.92 6.98
C GLY A 8 57.80 7.82 7.56
N LEU A 9 56.55 8.16 7.88
CA LEU A 9 55.48 7.20 8.17
C LEU A 9 54.70 6.93 6.88
N LEU A 10 54.96 5.75 6.33
CA LEU A 10 54.21 5.11 5.25
C LEU A 10 52.81 4.74 5.76
N LEU A 11 51.79 5.44 5.27
CA LEU A 11 50.39 5.00 5.32
C LEU A 11 50.14 4.09 4.11
N PRO A 12 49.58 2.87 4.27
CA PRO A 12 49.18 2.06 3.13
C PRO A 12 47.89 2.64 2.52
N ALA A 13 47.99 3.02 1.25
CA ALA A 13 46.86 3.34 0.40
C ALA A 13 45.95 2.12 0.27
N ILE A 14 44.74 2.21 0.84
CA ILE A 14 43.64 1.29 0.56
C ILE A 14 43.15 1.63 -0.85
N ALA A 15 43.61 0.86 -1.83
CA ALA A 15 43.18 0.97 -3.21
C ALA A 15 41.72 0.53 -3.34
N HIS A 16 40.86 1.49 -3.69
CA HIS A 16 39.48 1.30 -4.10
C HIS A 16 39.45 0.61 -5.47
N ILE A 17 39.43 -0.73 -5.49
CA ILE A 17 39.14 -1.49 -6.72
C ILE A 17 37.62 -1.48 -6.91
N CYS A 18 37.12 -0.41 -7.54
CA CYS A 18 35.81 -0.40 -8.17
C CYS A 18 35.94 -1.09 -9.54
N LEU A 19 35.50 -2.34 -9.60
CA LEU A 19 35.26 -3.06 -10.86
C LEU A 19 34.20 -2.30 -11.68
N GLN A 20 34.67 -1.51 -12.64
CA GLN A 20 33.87 -1.07 -13.78
C GLN A 20 33.56 -2.29 -14.64
N ARG A 21 32.34 -2.84 -14.54
CA ARG A 21 31.80 -3.68 -15.61
C ARG A 21 31.16 -2.77 -16.65
N SER A 22 31.82 -2.70 -17.80
CA SER A 22 31.31 -2.15 -19.04
C SER A 22 30.03 -2.88 -19.46
N VAL A 23 28.90 -2.17 -19.46
CA VAL A 23 27.70 -2.61 -20.15
C VAL A 23 27.92 -2.34 -21.64
N SER A 24 28.24 -3.39 -22.40
CA SER A 24 28.27 -3.33 -23.85
C SER A 24 26.84 -3.19 -24.37
N GLN A 25 26.54 -2.04 -24.98
CA GLN A 25 25.42 -1.91 -25.91
C GLN A 25 25.72 -2.73 -27.16
N SER A 26 24.85 -3.69 -27.49
CA SER A 26 24.63 -4.15 -28.86
C SER A 26 23.22 -4.74 -29.02
N SER A 27 22.54 -4.24 -30.05
CA SER A 27 21.54 -4.92 -30.88
C SER A 27 20.14 -5.21 -30.31
N LEU A 28 19.26 -4.24 -30.56
CA LEU A 28 17.93 -4.44 -31.13
C LEU A 28 17.96 -5.48 -32.27
N LEU A 29 17.07 -6.47 -32.24
CA LEU A 29 16.34 -6.95 -33.42
C LEU A 29 15.10 -7.74 -32.98
N ALA A 30 14.07 -7.62 -33.81
CA ALA A 30 12.69 -8.02 -33.60
C ALA A 30 12.47 -9.53 -33.36
N ALA A 31 11.54 -9.84 -32.48
CA ALA A 31 10.80 -11.10 -32.51
C ALA A 31 9.35 -10.86 -32.07
N SER A 32 8.49 -10.68 -33.06
CA SER A 32 7.04 -10.81 -32.99
C SER A 32 6.66 -12.26 -32.67
N GLY A 33 5.90 -12.48 -31.59
CA GLY A 33 5.36 -13.78 -31.18
C GLY A 33 4.18 -13.60 -30.20
N PRO A 34 3.26 -14.58 -30.10
CA PRO A 34 1.83 -14.33 -30.17
C PRO A 34 1.16 -13.98 -28.84
N THR A 35 0.13 -13.14 -28.98
CA THR A 35 -0.88 -12.77 -27.99
C THR A 35 -1.55 -14.00 -27.40
N THR A 36 -1.16 -14.38 -26.18
CA THR A 36 -1.91 -15.37 -25.38
C THR A 36 -3.05 -14.64 -24.68
N ALA A 37 -4.26 -14.91 -25.16
CA ALA A 37 -5.50 -14.46 -24.56
C ALA A 37 -5.65 -15.05 -23.15
N TYR A 38 -5.91 -14.21 -22.16
CA TYR A 38 -6.38 -14.63 -20.85
C TYR A 38 -7.83 -15.14 -20.97
N PRO A 39 -8.18 -16.30 -20.38
CA PRO A 39 -9.57 -16.73 -20.36
C PRO A 39 -10.40 -15.80 -19.47
N LEU A 40 -11.44 -15.23 -20.07
CA LEU A 40 -12.55 -14.56 -19.40
C LEU A 40 -13.18 -15.52 -18.38
N ILE A 41 -13.08 -15.18 -17.11
CA ILE A 41 -13.86 -15.80 -16.04
C ILE A 41 -15.32 -15.40 -16.29
N GLN A 42 -16.16 -16.36 -16.65
CA GLN A 42 -17.60 -16.16 -16.78
C GLN A 42 -18.22 -15.85 -15.41
N PRO A 43 -19.20 -14.93 -15.33
CA PRO A 43 -19.98 -14.75 -14.12
C PRO A 43 -20.92 -15.93 -13.91
N VAL A 44 -20.80 -16.56 -12.75
CA VAL A 44 -21.73 -17.57 -12.25
C VAL A 44 -23.09 -16.92 -11.97
N GLY A 45 -24.10 -17.35 -12.71
CA GLY A 45 -25.51 -17.51 -12.30
C GLY A 45 -26.21 -16.32 -11.64
N GLN A 46 -27.02 -15.61 -12.43
CA GLN A 46 -28.17 -14.85 -11.93
C GLN A 46 -29.13 -15.79 -11.20
N LEU A 47 -29.35 -15.56 -9.91
CA LEU A 47 -30.54 -16.08 -9.21
C LEU A 47 -31.63 -15.02 -9.35
N LEU A 48 -32.64 -15.37 -10.14
CA LEU A 48 -33.93 -14.71 -10.24
C LEU A 48 -34.64 -14.79 -8.88
N PHE A 49 -34.99 -13.64 -8.31
CA PHE A 49 -36.00 -13.54 -7.26
C PHE A 49 -37.36 -13.34 -7.92
N PRO A 50 -38.39 -14.15 -7.62
CA PRO A 50 -39.74 -13.81 -8.01
C PRO A 50 -40.30 -12.71 -7.10
N ALA A 51 -41.05 -11.81 -7.74
CA ALA A 51 -41.69 -10.64 -7.19
C ALA A 51 -42.74 -10.98 -6.12
N GLN A 52 -42.84 -10.14 -5.09
CA GLN A 52 -44.01 -10.07 -4.21
C GLN A 52 -45.09 -9.23 -4.88
N GLU A 53 -46.19 -9.88 -5.26
CA GLU A 53 -47.46 -9.21 -5.56
C GLU A 53 -48.16 -8.78 -4.26
N ARG A 54 -48.77 -7.60 -4.31
CA ARG A 54 -49.76 -7.12 -3.36
C ARG A 54 -51.13 -7.63 -3.78
N SER A 55 -51.85 -8.28 -2.87
CA SER A 55 -53.32 -8.24 -2.84
C SER A 55 -53.80 -8.54 -1.42
N GLY A 56 -54.84 -7.82 -1.00
CA GLY A 56 -55.41 -7.87 0.34
C GLY A 56 -56.39 -9.02 0.55
N GLY A 57 -56.80 -9.21 1.81
CA GLY A 57 -57.87 -10.13 2.18
C GLY A 57 -57.93 -10.36 3.68
N SER A 58 -58.98 -9.84 4.30
CA SER A 58 -59.39 -10.01 5.70
C SER A 58 -59.81 -11.45 6.05
N GLY A 59 -59.63 -11.86 7.31
CA GLY A 59 -60.47 -12.89 7.94
C GLY A 59 -59.79 -13.81 8.95
N GLY A 60 -60.10 -13.60 10.24
CA GLY A 60 -60.56 -14.63 11.18
C GLY A 60 -59.70 -15.85 11.56
N ALA A 61 -59.54 -15.96 12.89
CA ALA A 61 -59.53 -17.19 13.71
C ALA A 61 -58.20 -17.92 14.01
N ALA A 62 -58.08 -18.16 15.32
CA ALA A 62 -57.07 -18.90 16.06
C ALA A 62 -56.81 -20.33 15.57
N ALA A 63 -55.56 -20.81 15.65
CA ALA A 63 -55.19 -22.00 16.43
C ALA A 63 -53.67 -22.29 16.34
N GLN A 64 -53.15 -22.57 17.53
CA GLN A 64 -51.95 -23.31 17.93
C GLN A 64 -51.26 -24.19 16.85
N ASN A 65 -49.96 -23.93 16.65
CA ASN A 65 -48.88 -24.92 16.52
C ASN A 65 -47.56 -24.13 16.57
N GLY A 66 -46.67 -24.31 17.54
CA GLY A 66 -46.16 -25.59 17.99
C GLY A 66 -44.78 -25.79 17.36
N GLN A 67 -43.78 -25.13 17.92
CA GLN A 67 -42.37 -25.56 17.97
C GLN A 67 -41.76 -26.15 16.68
N ALA A 68 -41.35 -25.28 15.76
CA ALA A 68 -40.23 -25.55 14.85
C ALA A 68 -39.25 -24.37 14.92
N SER A 69 -38.60 -24.24 16.06
CA SER A 69 -37.57 -23.24 16.32
C SER A 69 -36.42 -23.38 15.32
N LYS A 70 -36.46 -22.53 14.29
CA LYS A 70 -35.33 -21.71 13.80
C LYS A 70 -33.93 -22.25 14.11
N ARG A 71 -33.60 -23.42 13.56
CA ARG A 71 -32.22 -23.82 13.27
C ARG A 71 -31.96 -23.61 11.78
N VAL A 72 -32.21 -22.39 11.30
CA VAL A 72 -31.52 -21.90 10.11
C VAL A 72 -30.07 -21.77 10.54
N ARG A 73 -29.32 -22.86 10.34
CA ARG A 73 -27.87 -22.91 10.54
C ARG A 73 -27.32 -21.65 9.87
N LYS A 74 -26.71 -20.78 10.67
CA LYS A 74 -25.70 -19.84 10.20
C LYS A 74 -24.74 -20.69 9.39
N ASP A 75 -24.91 -20.69 8.08
CA ASP A 75 -23.96 -21.26 7.15
C ASP A 75 -22.81 -20.25 7.08
N THR A 76 -22.12 -20.13 8.21
CA THR A 76 -20.95 -19.29 8.36
C THR A 76 -19.94 -19.73 7.32
N LYS A 77 -19.27 -18.79 6.67
CA LYS A 77 -18.18 -19.01 5.69
C LYS A 77 -17.21 -20.15 6.08
N GLN A 78 -17.03 -20.39 7.39
CA GLN A 78 -16.40 -21.60 7.93
C GLN A 78 -16.89 -22.91 7.28
N THR A 79 -18.20 -23.20 7.23
CA THR A 79 -18.74 -24.44 6.63
C THR A 79 -18.46 -24.53 5.13
N ARG A 80 -18.43 -23.39 4.42
CA ARG A 80 -18.19 -23.34 2.97
C ARG A 80 -16.70 -23.49 2.60
N VAL A 81 -15.81 -22.93 3.42
CA VAL A 81 -14.36 -23.09 3.28
C VAL A 81 -13.90 -24.49 3.71
N LEU A 82 -14.56 -25.10 4.70
CA LEU A 82 -14.26 -26.44 5.21
C LEU A 82 -14.54 -27.57 4.19
N ARG A 83 -15.37 -27.34 3.16
CA ARG A 83 -15.74 -28.39 2.20
C ARG A 83 -14.86 -28.47 0.94
N SER A 84 -14.03 -27.46 0.66
CA SER A 84 -13.31 -27.35 -0.63
C SER A 84 -11.79 -27.33 -0.53
N SER A 85 -11.20 -27.60 0.64
CA SER A 85 -9.74 -27.52 0.80
C SER A 85 -9.25 -28.60 1.75
N GLN A 86 -9.13 -29.82 1.23
CA GLN A 86 -8.28 -30.84 1.84
C GLN A 86 -6.85 -30.28 1.88
N PRO A 87 -6.16 -30.30 3.04
CA PRO A 87 -4.79 -29.83 3.13
C PRO A 87 -3.89 -30.66 2.21
N SER A 88 -3.19 -29.99 1.29
CA SER A 88 -2.11 -30.60 0.53
C SER A 88 -0.80 -30.50 1.34
N GLY A 89 -0.25 -31.65 1.73
CA GLY A 89 1.04 -31.74 2.43
C GLY A 89 0.98 -31.73 3.96
N SER A 90 2.12 -31.44 4.59
CA SER A 90 2.33 -31.51 6.05
C SER A 90 1.82 -30.31 6.85
N SER A 91 1.27 -29.29 6.19
CA SER A 91 0.78 -28.07 6.84
C SER A 91 -0.74 -28.09 7.01
N THR A 92 -1.22 -27.68 8.17
CA THR A 92 -2.65 -27.54 8.44
C THR A 92 -3.25 -26.37 7.64
N PHE A 93 -4.55 -26.42 7.38
CA PHE A 93 -5.28 -25.35 6.68
C PHE A 93 -5.04 -23.96 7.30
N LEU A 94 -5.02 -23.85 8.63
CA LEU A 94 -4.81 -22.57 9.31
C LEU A 94 -3.37 -22.06 9.18
N GLN A 95 -2.37 -22.95 9.16
CA GLN A 95 -0.98 -22.57 8.92
C GLN A 95 -0.81 -21.99 7.51
N GLN A 96 -1.44 -22.60 6.50
CA GLN A 96 -1.41 -22.10 5.12
C GLN A 96 -2.04 -20.71 4.97
N ARG A 97 -3.05 -20.39 5.79
CA ARG A 97 -3.75 -19.10 5.79
C ARG A 97 -3.14 -18.04 6.70
N SER A 98 -2.09 -18.37 7.45
CA SER A 98 -1.41 -17.42 8.34
C SER A 98 -0.69 -16.28 7.58
N VAL A 99 -0.40 -16.49 6.29
CA VAL A 99 0.27 -15.55 5.41
C VAL A 99 -0.61 -15.28 4.19
N GLY A 100 -0.75 -14.01 3.79
CA GLY A 100 -1.50 -13.65 2.58
C GLY A 100 -0.78 -14.08 1.29
N ALA A 101 -1.53 -14.35 0.22
CA ALA A 101 -1.01 -14.90 -1.04
C ALA A 101 0.19 -14.11 -1.62
N THR A 102 0.15 -12.78 -1.61
CA THR A 102 1.27 -11.95 -2.09
C THR A 102 2.54 -12.13 -1.27
N ALA A 103 2.41 -12.28 0.06
CA ALA A 103 3.55 -12.53 0.93
C ALA A 103 4.07 -13.96 0.77
N LEU A 104 3.17 -14.94 0.57
CA LEU A 104 3.53 -16.32 0.27
C LEU A 104 4.36 -16.44 -1.01
N ASN A 105 3.91 -15.85 -2.11
CA ASN A 105 4.66 -15.85 -3.38
C ASN A 105 6.04 -15.21 -3.21
N ARG A 106 6.14 -14.14 -2.39
CA ARG A 106 7.43 -13.52 -2.08
C ARG A 106 8.33 -14.42 -1.26
N TYR A 107 7.79 -15.11 -0.26
CA TYR A 107 8.56 -16.06 0.55
C TYR A 107 9.07 -17.21 -0.30
N GLN A 108 8.23 -17.79 -1.16
CA GLN A 108 8.63 -18.84 -2.09
C GLN A 108 9.76 -18.39 -3.00
N LYS A 109 9.63 -17.22 -3.63
CA LYS A 109 10.68 -16.66 -4.50
C LYS A 109 11.99 -16.45 -3.75
N CYS A 110 11.96 -15.79 -2.59
CA CYS A 110 13.18 -15.54 -1.80
C CYS A 110 13.81 -16.84 -1.28
N PHE A 111 13.02 -17.85 -0.92
CA PHE A 111 13.54 -19.15 -0.48
C PHE A 111 14.17 -19.93 -1.64
N GLN A 112 13.58 -19.86 -2.84
CA GLN A 112 14.14 -20.47 -4.04
C GLN A 112 15.46 -19.80 -4.45
N GLU A 113 15.52 -18.46 -4.43
CA GLU A 113 16.75 -17.71 -4.71
C GLU A 113 17.87 -18.11 -3.74
N PHE A 114 17.56 -18.23 -2.45
CA PHE A 114 18.51 -18.73 -1.45
C PHE A 114 19.00 -20.16 -1.77
N ASN A 115 18.08 -21.08 -2.07
CA ASN A 115 18.44 -22.47 -2.37
C ASN A 115 19.32 -22.57 -3.63
N ASN A 116 18.99 -21.81 -4.67
CA ASN A 116 19.78 -21.76 -5.89
C ASN A 116 21.19 -21.25 -5.59
N TRP A 117 21.31 -20.15 -4.83
CA TRP A 117 22.62 -19.62 -4.44
C TRP A 117 23.45 -20.62 -3.63
N VAL A 118 22.83 -21.36 -2.71
CA VAL A 118 23.51 -22.42 -1.94
C VAL A 118 24.03 -23.53 -2.88
N GLN A 119 23.21 -23.97 -3.84
CA GLN A 119 23.59 -25.00 -4.82
C GLN A 119 24.70 -24.53 -5.77
N GLU A 120 24.61 -23.30 -6.27
CA GLU A 120 25.61 -22.69 -7.16
C GLU A 120 26.98 -22.56 -6.50
N ASN A 121 27.03 -22.37 -5.18
CA ASN A 121 28.27 -22.35 -4.40
C ASN A 121 28.76 -23.75 -3.98
N GLY A 122 28.12 -24.82 -4.46
CA GLY A 122 28.52 -26.21 -4.19
C GLY A 122 28.22 -26.68 -2.76
N TRP A 123 27.35 -25.99 -2.03
CA TRP A 123 26.96 -26.38 -0.69
C TRP A 123 25.70 -27.26 -0.71
N LEU A 124 25.61 -28.17 0.26
CA LEU A 124 24.40 -28.97 0.50
C LEU A 124 23.65 -28.36 1.68
N MET A 125 22.40 -27.94 1.46
CA MET A 125 21.55 -27.47 2.56
C MET A 125 20.83 -28.65 3.21
N ASP A 126 21.35 -29.13 4.34
CA ASP A 126 20.56 -29.99 5.23
C ASP A 126 19.59 -29.13 6.05
N VAL A 127 18.32 -29.12 5.63
CA VAL A 127 17.23 -28.40 6.31
C VAL A 127 16.94 -28.92 7.73
N SER A 128 17.44 -30.12 8.05
CA SER A 128 17.37 -30.66 9.40
C SER A 128 18.34 -29.88 10.30
N SER A 129 19.55 -29.59 9.83
CA SER A 129 20.59 -28.87 10.57
C SER A 129 20.35 -27.36 10.64
N GLY A 130 19.76 -26.90 11.74
CA GLY A 130 19.50 -25.48 11.98
C GLY A 130 20.76 -24.61 11.97
N ASP A 131 21.89 -25.11 12.49
CA ASP A 131 23.16 -24.37 12.53
C ASP A 131 23.73 -24.15 11.13
N LEU A 132 23.60 -25.15 10.25
CA LEU A 132 24.01 -25.04 8.85
C LEU A 132 23.14 -24.04 8.10
N VAL A 133 21.80 -24.12 8.28
CA VAL A 133 20.87 -23.15 7.69
C VAL A 133 21.17 -21.73 8.17
N ASP A 134 21.47 -21.54 9.46
CA ASP A 134 21.80 -20.23 10.04
C ASP A 134 23.11 -19.66 9.46
N ASP A 135 24.14 -20.50 9.33
CA ASP A 135 25.43 -20.10 8.74
C ASP A 135 25.28 -19.69 7.27
N LEU A 136 24.66 -20.54 6.46
CA LEU A 136 24.41 -20.31 5.04
C LEU A 136 23.51 -19.08 4.81
N ALA A 137 22.45 -18.93 5.60
CA ALA A 137 21.57 -17.76 5.52
C ALA A 137 22.31 -16.46 5.87
N SER A 138 23.21 -16.48 6.86
CA SER A 138 24.01 -15.30 7.20
C SER A 138 24.99 -14.93 6.07
N LYS A 139 25.65 -15.92 5.46
CA LYS A 139 26.53 -15.71 4.29
C LYS A 139 25.75 -15.18 3.08
N PHE A 140 24.53 -15.68 2.87
CA PHE A 140 23.67 -15.18 1.80
C PHE A 140 23.24 -13.73 2.07
N MET A 141 22.98 -13.34 3.33
CA MET A 141 22.74 -11.93 3.67
C MET A 141 23.94 -11.04 3.37
N ASP A 142 25.16 -11.48 3.64
CA ASP A 142 26.36 -10.74 3.28
C ASP A 142 26.48 -10.60 1.76
N HIS A 143 26.23 -11.68 1.00
CA HIS A 143 26.18 -11.63 -0.46
C HIS A 143 25.17 -10.59 -0.95
N LEU A 144 23.92 -10.63 -0.48
CA LEU A 144 22.91 -9.64 -0.86
C LEU A 144 23.34 -8.21 -0.49
N PHE A 145 23.94 -8.03 0.69
CA PHE A 145 24.46 -6.73 1.11
C PHE A 145 25.52 -6.18 0.15
N PHE A 146 26.49 -7.01 -0.26
CA PHE A 146 27.55 -6.60 -1.19
C PHE A 146 27.04 -6.38 -2.62
N GLU A 147 25.96 -7.05 -3.03
CA GLU A 147 25.23 -6.77 -4.28
C GLU A 147 24.40 -5.47 -4.23
N GLY A 148 24.39 -4.76 -3.10
CA GLY A 148 23.70 -3.47 -2.95
C GLY A 148 22.21 -3.58 -2.65
N GLU A 149 21.73 -4.77 -2.25
CA GLU A 149 20.35 -4.98 -1.83
C GLU A 149 20.01 -4.17 -0.57
N GLN A 150 18.71 -3.95 -0.38
CA GLN A 150 18.22 -3.25 0.82
C GLN A 150 18.00 -4.23 1.97
N THR A 151 18.09 -3.77 3.21
CA THR A 151 17.79 -4.60 4.41
C THR A 151 16.37 -5.20 4.42
N ALA A 152 15.48 -4.77 3.51
CA ALA A 152 14.19 -5.42 3.29
C ALA A 152 14.34 -6.83 2.72
N SER A 153 15.32 -7.06 1.86
CA SER A 153 15.61 -8.36 1.25
C SER A 153 16.02 -9.37 2.33
N GLY A 154 16.89 -8.97 3.27
CA GLY A 154 17.24 -9.80 4.45
C GLY A 154 16.06 -10.12 5.37
N ASP A 155 15.17 -9.16 5.63
CA ASP A 155 13.92 -9.41 6.38
C ASP A 155 13.05 -10.49 5.69
N TYR A 156 12.92 -10.42 4.36
CA TYR A 156 12.14 -11.38 3.58
C TYR A 156 12.79 -12.76 3.54
N LEU A 157 14.11 -12.83 3.45
CA LEU A 157 14.86 -14.08 3.55
C LEU A 157 14.63 -14.76 4.91
N LEU A 158 14.79 -14.04 6.02
CA LEU A 158 14.55 -14.61 7.34
C LEU A 158 13.09 -15.05 7.49
N ALA A 159 12.13 -14.26 7.00
CA ALA A 159 10.72 -14.61 7.05
C ALA A 159 10.38 -15.81 6.15
N SER A 160 11.02 -15.95 4.99
CA SER A 160 10.82 -17.07 4.08
C SER A 160 11.38 -18.37 4.67
N ILE A 161 12.59 -18.35 5.23
CA ILE A 161 13.19 -19.49 5.92
C ILE A 161 12.27 -19.94 7.07
N LEU A 162 11.81 -19.02 7.91
CA LEU A 162 10.93 -19.36 9.04
C LEU A 162 9.54 -19.84 8.59
N HIS A 163 9.08 -19.44 7.40
CA HIS A 163 7.84 -19.94 6.82
C HIS A 163 7.98 -21.38 6.31
N HIS A 164 9.08 -21.68 5.62
CA HIS A 164 9.34 -23.01 5.06
C HIS A 164 9.88 -24.01 6.10
N LEU A 165 10.60 -23.53 7.12
CA LEU A 165 11.24 -24.31 8.18
C LEU A 165 10.78 -23.82 9.57
N PRO A 166 9.49 -24.02 9.93
CA PRO A 166 8.92 -23.46 11.16
C PRO A 166 9.55 -24.00 12.44
N HIS A 167 10.20 -25.17 12.41
CA HIS A 167 10.98 -25.72 13.53
C HIS A 167 12.19 -24.86 13.91
N LEU A 168 12.57 -23.89 13.06
CA LEU A 168 13.65 -22.93 13.31
C LEU A 168 13.15 -21.60 13.97
N GLY A 169 11.86 -21.53 14.30
CA GLY A 169 11.21 -20.36 14.89
C GLY A 169 11.50 -20.10 16.38
N ARG A 170 10.90 -19.05 16.96
CA ARG A 170 11.13 -18.59 18.36
C ARG A 170 10.80 -19.63 19.46
N GLY A 171 10.06 -20.69 19.13
CA GLY A 171 9.78 -21.82 20.04
C GLY A 171 10.46 -23.12 19.63
N GLY A 172 11.29 -23.08 18.59
CA GLY A 172 12.06 -24.23 18.11
C GLY A 172 13.31 -24.45 18.95
N LYS A 173 13.75 -25.71 19.06
CA LYS A 173 15.03 -26.07 19.71
C LYS A 173 16.26 -25.53 18.96
N ARG A 174 16.10 -25.14 17.69
CA ARG A 174 17.15 -24.62 16.81
C ARG A 174 16.76 -23.22 16.38
N CYS A 175 17.51 -22.21 16.80
CA CYS A 175 17.28 -20.82 16.44
C CYS A 175 18.20 -20.40 15.29
N LEU A 176 17.96 -19.22 14.71
CA LEU A 176 18.82 -18.59 13.69
C LEU A 176 19.56 -17.35 14.25
N PRO A 177 20.46 -17.50 15.26
CA PRO A 177 21.14 -16.37 15.88
C PRO A 177 22.09 -15.59 14.96
N LYS A 178 22.88 -16.27 14.11
CA LYS A 178 23.85 -15.64 13.19
C LYS A 178 23.12 -14.80 12.15
N CYS A 179 22.08 -15.34 11.54
CA CYS A 179 21.23 -14.66 10.58
C CYS A 179 20.58 -13.40 11.18
N ARG A 180 20.08 -13.47 12.43
CA ARG A 180 19.56 -12.28 13.14
C ARG A 180 20.65 -11.24 13.44
N LEU A 181 21.86 -11.68 13.77
CA LEU A 181 22.98 -10.80 14.02
C LEU A 181 23.46 -10.10 12.75
N ALA A 182 23.58 -10.84 11.63
CA ALA A 182 23.90 -10.32 10.31
C ALA A 182 22.87 -9.27 9.88
N LEU A 183 21.57 -9.57 10.01
CA LEU A 183 20.49 -8.64 9.71
C LEU A 183 20.55 -7.35 10.57
N ARG A 184 20.95 -7.47 11.84
CA ARG A 184 21.18 -6.31 12.72
C ARG A 184 22.38 -5.49 12.25
N GLY A 185 23.48 -6.15 11.86
CA GLY A 185 24.66 -5.51 11.29
C GLY A 185 24.33 -4.77 10.01
N TRP A 186 23.65 -5.43 9.08
CA TRP A 186 23.14 -4.85 7.84
C TRP A 186 22.27 -3.62 8.11
N GLY A 187 21.35 -3.68 9.06
CA GLY A 187 20.52 -2.54 9.44
C GLY A 187 21.30 -1.33 9.99
N LYS A 188 22.48 -1.54 10.58
CA LYS A 188 23.39 -0.46 11.01
C LYS A 188 24.18 0.13 9.85
N LEU A 189 24.70 -0.72 8.96
CA LEU A 189 25.55 -0.32 7.84
C LEU A 189 24.76 0.33 6.69
N ALA A 190 23.55 -0.18 6.42
CA ALA A 190 22.64 0.33 5.41
C ALA A 190 21.25 0.58 6.03
N PRO A 191 21.09 1.62 6.86
CA PRO A 191 19.82 1.89 7.51
C PRO A 191 18.72 2.17 6.48
N ARG A 192 17.52 1.65 6.76
CA ARG A 192 16.35 1.85 5.90
C ARG A 192 16.07 3.34 5.72
N ARG A 193 16.20 3.81 4.49
CA ARG A 193 15.82 5.18 4.13
C ARG A 193 14.30 5.32 4.22
N ALA A 194 13.85 6.15 5.14
CA ALA A 194 12.44 6.51 5.20
C ALA A 194 12.09 7.37 3.99
N ARG A 195 10.99 7.03 3.32
CA ARG A 195 10.49 7.80 2.18
C ARG A 195 10.21 9.24 2.60
N LEU A 196 10.56 10.20 1.74
CA LEU A 196 10.28 11.60 1.97
C LEU A 196 8.78 11.88 1.74
N PRO A 197 8.16 12.79 2.50
CA PRO A 197 6.79 13.23 2.21
C PRO A 197 6.73 13.91 0.83
N LEU A 198 5.57 13.86 0.18
CA LEU A 198 5.31 14.69 -1.00
C LEU A 198 4.56 15.95 -0.52
N PRO A 199 5.03 17.17 -0.81
CA PRO A 199 4.31 18.41 -0.47
C PRO A 199 2.92 18.48 -1.08
N TRP A 200 1.97 19.13 -0.39
CA TRP A 200 0.61 19.32 -0.91
C TRP A 200 0.62 20.06 -2.24
N GLU A 201 1.50 21.04 -2.39
CA GLU A 201 1.65 21.82 -3.62
C GLU A 201 1.87 20.90 -4.82
N LEU A 202 2.82 19.98 -4.72
CA LEU A 202 3.09 19.00 -5.78
C LEU A 202 1.93 18.02 -5.96
N VAL A 203 1.34 17.52 -4.88
CA VAL A 203 0.21 16.59 -4.94
C VAL A 203 -0.99 17.20 -5.64
N GLY A 204 -1.38 18.42 -5.24
CA GLY A 204 -2.51 19.14 -5.82
C GLY A 204 -2.25 19.53 -7.27
N ALA A 205 -1.03 19.91 -7.62
CA ALA A 205 -0.66 20.17 -9.01
C ALA A 205 -0.73 18.90 -9.87
N ILE A 206 -0.20 17.77 -9.39
CA ILE A 206 -0.30 16.48 -10.10
C ILE A 206 -1.77 16.07 -10.23
N ALA A 207 -2.56 16.18 -9.16
CA ALA A 207 -3.99 15.87 -9.20
C ALA A 207 -4.73 16.77 -10.21
N CYS A 208 -4.37 18.04 -10.33
CA CYS A 208 -4.96 18.95 -11.31
C CYS A 208 -4.66 18.47 -12.73
N LEU A 209 -3.41 18.11 -13.02
CA LEU A 209 -3.02 17.56 -14.32
C LEU A 209 -3.69 16.21 -14.60
N MET A 210 -3.76 15.32 -13.60
CA MET A 210 -4.46 14.03 -13.71
C MET A 210 -5.93 14.21 -14.06
N ALA A 211 -6.61 15.20 -13.48
CA ALA A 211 -8.02 15.46 -13.78
C ALA A 211 -8.20 15.74 -15.28
N SER A 212 -7.35 16.58 -15.86
CA SER A 212 -7.40 16.95 -17.28
C SER A 212 -6.96 15.83 -18.23
N SER A 213 -5.95 15.03 -17.88
CA SER A 213 -5.32 14.07 -18.83
C SER A 213 -5.70 12.60 -18.62
N HIS A 214 -6.10 12.19 -17.42
CA HIS A 214 -6.39 10.80 -17.06
C HIS A 214 -7.75 10.62 -16.36
N GLY A 215 -8.50 11.70 -16.24
CA GLY A 215 -9.86 11.72 -15.71
C GLY A 215 -9.95 12.06 -14.22
N PRO A 216 -11.12 12.55 -13.78
CA PRO A 216 -11.31 13.12 -12.45
C PRO A 216 -11.18 12.10 -11.32
N LEU A 217 -11.48 10.81 -11.57
CA LEU A 217 -11.44 9.78 -10.53
C LEU A 217 -10.02 9.49 -10.02
N MET A 218 -9.02 9.49 -10.91
CA MET A 218 -7.62 9.30 -10.51
C MET A 218 -7.10 10.48 -9.68
N ALA A 219 -7.50 11.69 -10.06
CA ALA A 219 -7.22 12.90 -9.30
C ALA A 219 -7.89 12.87 -7.91
N ILE A 220 -9.18 12.51 -7.83
CA ILE A 220 -9.91 12.38 -6.56
C ILE A 220 -9.25 11.34 -5.64
N ILE A 221 -8.89 10.17 -6.15
CA ILE A 221 -8.21 9.14 -5.36
C ILE A 221 -6.83 9.61 -4.88
N THR A 222 -6.11 10.38 -5.70
CA THR A 222 -4.83 10.99 -5.30
C THR A 222 -5.03 11.96 -4.14
N VAL A 223 -6.03 12.84 -4.24
CA VAL A 223 -6.39 13.80 -3.20
C VAL A 223 -6.83 13.09 -1.92
N LEU A 224 -7.74 12.12 -2.00
CA LEU A 224 -8.20 11.35 -0.84
C LEU A 224 -7.05 10.57 -0.19
N SER A 225 -6.13 10.02 -0.98
CA SER A 225 -4.96 9.31 -0.43
C SER A 225 -4.03 10.21 0.37
N PHE A 226 -3.90 11.47 -0.06
CA PHE A 226 -3.18 12.48 0.70
C PHE A 226 -3.99 12.93 1.92
N HIS A 227 -5.22 13.38 1.74
CA HIS A 227 -6.04 13.96 2.80
C HIS A 227 -6.40 12.96 3.92
N ALA A 228 -6.74 11.73 3.57
CA ALA A 228 -7.14 10.66 4.49
C ALA A 228 -6.00 9.68 4.82
N TYR A 229 -4.77 10.01 4.41
CA TYR A 229 -3.57 9.22 4.68
C TYR A 229 -3.67 7.77 4.18
N LEU A 230 -4.39 7.51 3.09
CA LEU A 230 -4.71 6.13 2.71
C LEU A 230 -3.46 5.37 2.26
N ARG A 231 -3.43 4.07 2.57
CA ARG A 231 -2.44 3.17 1.95
C ARG A 231 -2.84 2.95 0.48
N PRO A 232 -1.89 2.79 -0.45
CA PRO A 232 -2.21 2.62 -1.86
C PRO A 232 -3.21 1.50 -2.17
N GLY A 233 -3.06 0.34 -1.52
CA GLY A 233 -4.01 -0.78 -1.70
C GLY A 233 -5.41 -0.50 -1.12
N VAL A 234 -5.51 0.32 -0.07
CA VAL A 234 -6.82 0.73 0.49
C VAL A 234 -7.47 1.78 -0.41
N ALA A 235 -6.69 2.75 -0.89
CA ALA A 235 -7.17 3.76 -1.83
C ALA A 235 -7.65 3.15 -3.16
N GLY A 236 -6.89 2.22 -3.72
CA GLY A 236 -7.26 1.53 -4.97
C GLY A 236 -8.47 0.58 -4.83
N ALA A 237 -8.78 0.13 -3.61
CA ALA A 237 -9.94 -0.72 -3.33
C ALA A 237 -11.15 0.06 -2.78
N LEU A 238 -11.04 1.38 -2.69
CA LEU A 238 -12.08 2.25 -2.12
C LEU A 238 -13.35 2.19 -2.97
N ARG A 239 -14.51 2.06 -2.33
CA ARG A 239 -15.83 2.01 -3.00
C ARG A 239 -16.66 3.22 -2.64
N TRP A 240 -17.59 3.61 -3.52
CA TRP A 240 -18.47 4.76 -3.29
C TRP A 240 -19.30 4.64 -2.02
N ARG A 241 -19.82 3.43 -1.70
CA ARG A 241 -20.58 3.19 -0.46
C ARG A 241 -19.80 3.43 0.84
N GLN A 242 -18.47 3.54 0.77
CA GLN A 242 -17.65 3.87 1.95
C GLN A 242 -17.61 5.38 2.23
N LEU A 243 -18.00 6.20 1.25
CA LEU A 243 -18.17 7.63 1.44
C LEU A 243 -19.60 7.91 1.88
N CYS A 244 -19.74 8.54 3.04
CA CYS A 244 -21.03 8.93 3.59
C CYS A 244 -21.20 10.44 3.40
N PRO A 245 -22.22 10.89 2.64
CA PRO A 245 -22.52 12.31 2.53
C PRO A 245 -23.03 12.87 3.87
N PRO A 246 -22.95 14.20 4.06
CA PRO A 246 -23.52 14.85 5.23
C PRO A 246 -25.04 14.66 5.29
N VAL A 247 -25.58 14.64 6.50
CA VAL A 247 -27.02 14.57 6.76
C VAL A 247 -27.63 15.96 6.54
N PRO A 248 -28.69 16.12 5.73
CA PRO A 248 -29.37 17.39 5.58
C PRO A 248 -29.86 17.94 6.93
N GLY A 249 -29.48 19.18 7.26
CA GLY A 249 -29.78 19.79 8.57
C GLY A 249 -28.98 19.22 9.75
N GLY A 250 -28.05 18.29 9.50
CA GLY A 250 -27.14 17.79 10.52
C GLY A 250 -26.22 18.87 11.08
N SER A 251 -25.75 18.69 12.30
CA SER A 251 -24.80 19.59 12.96
C SER A 251 -23.51 18.86 13.34
N GLY A 252 -22.43 19.62 13.56
CA GLY A 252 -21.13 19.07 13.93
C GLY A 252 -20.63 18.03 12.91
N PRO A 253 -20.17 16.84 13.34
CA PRO A 253 -19.69 15.80 12.44
C PRO A 253 -20.71 15.30 11.40
N GLN A 254 -22.03 15.43 11.68
CA GLN A 254 -23.07 15.01 10.74
C GLN A 254 -23.23 15.96 9.55
N ALA A 255 -22.72 17.20 9.68
CA ALA A 255 -22.67 18.19 8.60
C ALA A 255 -21.49 17.98 7.65
N LEU A 256 -20.62 16.99 7.93
CA LEU A 256 -19.39 16.74 7.19
C LEU A 256 -19.49 15.42 6.41
N TRP A 257 -18.69 15.33 5.34
CA TRP A 257 -18.45 14.05 4.70
C TRP A 257 -17.61 13.15 5.60
N SER A 258 -17.90 11.86 5.58
CA SER A 258 -17.07 10.87 6.25
C SER A 258 -16.69 9.71 5.33
N LEU A 259 -15.55 9.09 5.63
CA LEU A 259 -15.06 7.89 4.97
C LEU A 259 -14.94 6.76 5.99
N THR A 260 -15.60 5.63 5.71
CA THR A 260 -15.49 4.41 6.54
C THR A 260 -14.52 3.43 5.91
N LEU A 261 -13.37 3.24 6.55
CA LEU A 261 -12.37 2.26 6.17
C LEU A 261 -12.68 0.90 6.80
N HIS A 262 -12.41 -0.16 6.04
CA HIS A 262 -12.67 -1.55 6.45
C HIS A 262 -14.07 -1.77 7.03
N PRO A 263 -15.16 -1.44 6.30
CA PRO A 263 -16.50 -1.67 6.80
C PRO A 263 -16.72 -3.14 7.13
N ARG A 264 -17.38 -3.42 8.24
CA ARG A 264 -17.62 -4.79 8.72
C ARG A 264 -18.32 -5.67 7.70
N GLU A 265 -19.20 -5.08 6.89
CA GLU A 265 -19.96 -5.75 5.83
C GLU A 265 -19.07 -6.33 4.73
N PHE A 266 -17.80 -5.88 4.62
CA PHE A 266 -16.88 -6.35 3.60
C PHE A 266 -16.08 -7.56 4.08
N GLU A 267 -16.22 -7.93 5.36
CA GLU A 267 -15.52 -9.04 6.00
C GLU A 267 -13.99 -9.04 5.76
N THR A 268 -13.42 -7.85 5.55
CA THR A 268 -11.98 -7.64 5.35
C THR A 268 -11.49 -6.59 6.36
N PRO A 269 -10.93 -7.02 7.51
CA PRO A 269 -10.45 -6.10 8.51
C PRO A 269 -9.25 -5.30 8.00
N SER A 270 -8.89 -4.26 8.74
CA SER A 270 -7.61 -3.60 8.56
C SER A 270 -6.43 -4.56 8.82
N LYS A 271 -5.21 -4.12 8.49
CA LYS A 271 -3.98 -4.85 8.82
C LYS A 271 -3.84 -5.15 10.33
N THR A 272 -4.49 -4.36 11.19
CA THR A 272 -4.44 -4.52 12.65
C THR A 272 -5.67 -5.24 13.21
N GLY A 273 -6.58 -5.74 12.36
CA GLY A 273 -7.81 -6.40 12.82
C GLY A 273 -8.93 -5.43 13.19
N THR A 274 -8.78 -4.13 12.91
CA THR A 274 -9.79 -3.10 13.19
C THR A 274 -10.81 -2.99 12.06
N TRP A 275 -12.01 -2.57 12.41
CA TRP A 275 -13.17 -2.40 11.52
C TRP A 275 -13.73 -0.99 11.68
N ASP A 276 -14.50 -0.55 10.69
CA ASP A 276 -15.32 0.66 10.75
C ASP A 276 -14.54 1.92 11.19
N GLU A 277 -13.30 2.05 10.71
CA GLU A 277 -12.46 3.19 11.02
C GLU A 277 -12.96 4.42 10.23
N THR A 278 -13.57 5.38 10.93
CA THR A 278 -14.19 6.56 10.31
C THR A 278 -13.26 7.77 10.28
N LEU A 279 -13.16 8.42 9.13
CA LEU A 279 -12.40 9.65 8.90
C LEU A 279 -13.34 10.76 8.41
N LEU A 280 -13.26 11.95 9.00
CA LEU A 280 -13.94 13.13 8.46
C LEU A 280 -13.17 13.69 7.26
N LEU A 281 -13.89 14.21 6.27
CA LEU A 281 -13.33 14.77 5.03
C LEU A 281 -13.72 16.25 4.89
N GLY A 282 -12.76 17.08 4.52
CA GLY A 282 -12.99 18.53 4.37
C GLY A 282 -13.21 19.26 5.69
N ASP A 283 -12.78 18.67 6.81
CA ASP A 283 -13.00 19.11 8.18
C ASP A 283 -11.93 20.10 8.69
N VAL A 284 -10.97 20.49 7.85
CA VAL A 284 -9.91 21.45 8.20
C VAL A 284 -9.76 22.51 7.12
N ALA A 285 -9.23 23.66 7.50
CA ALA A 285 -9.07 24.81 6.60
C ALA A 285 -8.27 24.47 5.33
N GLY A 286 -8.70 25.00 4.19
CA GLY A 286 -8.11 24.76 2.86
C GLY A 286 -8.67 23.54 2.11
N TRP A 287 -9.59 22.80 2.73
CA TRP A 287 -10.24 21.61 2.17
C TRP A 287 -11.75 21.77 1.96
N GLU A 288 -12.28 22.98 2.10
CA GLU A 288 -13.72 23.31 2.04
C GLU A 288 -14.36 22.98 0.69
N TRP A 289 -13.55 22.93 -0.36
CA TRP A 289 -13.97 22.56 -1.71
C TRP A 289 -14.20 21.06 -1.90
N LEU A 290 -13.57 20.21 -1.08
CA LEU A 290 -13.60 18.75 -1.24
C LEU A 290 -15.03 18.18 -1.11
N PRO A 291 -15.86 18.56 -0.13
CA PRO A 291 -17.27 18.17 -0.05
C PRO A 291 -18.06 18.38 -1.34
N ALA A 292 -17.89 19.53 -1.99
CA ALA A 292 -18.62 19.84 -3.23
C ALA A 292 -18.21 18.89 -4.37
N ILE A 293 -16.92 18.58 -4.49
CA ILE A 293 -16.40 17.63 -5.48
C ILE A 293 -16.91 16.21 -5.21
N LEU A 294 -16.92 15.77 -3.94
CA LEU A 294 -17.44 14.45 -3.58
C LEU A 294 -18.95 14.32 -3.88
N THR A 295 -19.73 15.36 -3.62
CA THR A 295 -21.15 15.41 -4.01
C THR A 295 -21.34 15.28 -5.52
N GLN A 296 -20.59 16.05 -6.31
CA GLN A 296 -20.66 15.98 -7.77
C GLN A 296 -20.26 14.60 -8.31
N ALA A 297 -19.18 14.03 -7.76
CA ALA A 297 -18.68 12.72 -8.18
C ALA A 297 -19.63 11.58 -7.80
N LEU A 298 -20.21 11.61 -6.59
CA LEU A 298 -21.21 10.64 -6.16
C LEU A 298 -22.45 10.70 -7.04
N ALA A 299 -22.91 11.90 -7.40
CA ALA A 299 -24.05 12.07 -8.31
C ALA A 299 -23.76 11.49 -9.70
N ALA A 300 -22.56 11.71 -10.25
CA ALA A 300 -22.14 11.13 -11.52
C ALA A 300 -22.02 9.59 -11.48
N CYS A 301 -21.72 9.02 -10.31
CA CYS A 301 -21.65 7.57 -10.13
C CYS A 301 -23.03 6.89 -10.05
N ARG A 302 -24.03 7.52 -9.41
CA ARG A 302 -25.37 6.91 -9.21
C ARG A 302 -26.08 6.54 -10.51
N GLY A 303 -25.72 7.15 -11.64
CA GLY A 303 -26.26 6.81 -12.96
C GLY A 303 -25.63 5.59 -13.63
N ARG A 304 -24.59 4.96 -13.03
CA ARG A 304 -23.84 3.87 -13.66
C ARG A 304 -24.31 2.48 -13.21
N PRO A 305 -24.28 1.46 -14.09
CA PRO A 305 -24.49 0.06 -13.69
C PRO A 305 -23.46 -0.34 -12.64
N GLY A 306 -23.91 -0.89 -11.49
CA GLY A 306 -23.06 -1.23 -10.33
C GLY A 306 -23.09 -0.19 -9.19
N GLY A 307 -23.43 1.06 -9.51
CA GLY A 307 -23.75 2.12 -8.56
C GLY A 307 -22.73 2.27 -7.42
N LEU A 308 -23.22 2.23 -6.17
CA LEU A 308 -22.38 2.50 -4.99
C LEU A 308 -21.44 1.33 -4.61
N VAL A 309 -21.62 0.15 -5.20
CA VAL A 309 -20.82 -1.05 -4.89
C VAL A 309 -19.49 -1.03 -5.64
N ASP A 310 -19.42 -0.26 -6.72
CA ASP A 310 -18.25 -0.20 -7.58
C ASP A 310 -17.06 0.52 -6.91
N PRO A 311 -15.83 0.11 -7.26
CA PRO A 311 -14.64 0.85 -6.92
C PRO A 311 -14.70 2.29 -7.46
N ILE A 312 -14.25 3.23 -6.64
CA ILE A 312 -14.00 4.62 -7.07
C ILE A 312 -12.85 4.63 -8.08
N ALA A 313 -11.79 3.86 -7.79
CA ALA A 313 -10.67 3.68 -8.69
C ALA A 313 -11.03 2.63 -9.76
N ASN A 314 -11.31 3.09 -10.98
CA ASN A 314 -11.53 2.23 -12.15
C ASN A 314 -10.23 2.01 -12.96
N PHE A 315 -9.08 2.09 -12.30
CA PHE A 315 -7.75 1.96 -12.88
C PHE A 315 -6.86 1.12 -11.98
N SER A 316 -5.80 0.52 -12.56
CA SER A 316 -4.85 -0.27 -11.78
C SER A 316 -3.95 0.62 -10.92
N GLN A 317 -3.47 0.07 -9.80
CA GLN A 317 -2.49 0.77 -8.95
C GLN A 317 -1.20 1.09 -9.72
N GLU A 318 -0.82 0.24 -10.68
CA GLU A 318 0.32 0.47 -11.55
C GLU A 318 0.10 1.68 -12.46
N ALA A 319 -1.05 1.76 -13.14
CA ALA A 319 -1.39 2.91 -13.98
C ALA A 319 -1.36 4.21 -13.16
N TRP A 320 -1.96 4.19 -11.96
CA TRP A 320 -1.94 5.35 -11.06
C TRP A 320 -0.51 5.75 -10.66
N ARG A 321 0.34 4.79 -10.29
CA ARG A 321 1.75 5.05 -9.98
C ARG A 321 2.49 5.65 -11.17
N THR A 322 2.32 5.06 -12.35
CA THR A 322 2.96 5.53 -13.59
C THR A 322 2.58 6.97 -13.89
N GLN A 323 1.30 7.33 -13.81
CA GLN A 323 0.89 8.71 -14.04
C GLN A 323 1.36 9.66 -12.94
N LEU A 324 1.38 9.23 -11.67
CA LEU A 324 1.94 10.06 -10.59
C LEU A 324 3.41 10.41 -10.86
N VAL A 325 4.22 9.43 -11.30
CA VAL A 325 5.64 9.64 -11.63
C VAL A 325 5.79 10.53 -12.86
N ASN A 326 5.07 10.23 -13.94
CA ASN A 326 5.19 10.97 -15.21
C ASN A 326 4.82 12.44 -15.02
N LEU A 327 3.70 12.73 -14.34
CA LEU A 327 3.25 14.09 -14.10
C LEU A 327 4.14 14.84 -13.10
N ALA A 328 4.71 14.15 -12.10
CA ALA A 328 5.70 14.76 -11.23
C ALA A 328 6.96 15.18 -12.01
N ALA A 329 7.43 14.33 -12.94
CA ALA A 329 8.56 14.65 -13.81
C ALA A 329 8.27 15.87 -14.70
N GLN A 330 7.04 16.00 -15.24
CA GLN A 330 6.62 17.19 -16.00
C GLN A 330 6.62 18.50 -15.18
N LEU A 331 6.48 18.39 -13.86
CA LEU A 331 6.61 19.52 -12.93
C LEU A 331 8.06 19.81 -12.51
N GLY A 332 9.02 19.04 -13.04
CA GLY A 332 10.44 19.16 -12.76
C GLY A 332 10.87 18.56 -11.42
N VAL A 333 10.07 17.65 -10.85
CA VAL A 333 10.45 16.87 -9.67
C VAL A 333 11.36 15.74 -10.11
N ASN A 334 12.59 15.69 -9.57
CA ASN A 334 13.55 14.66 -9.95
C ASN A 334 13.02 13.25 -9.61
N ALA A 335 13.02 12.36 -10.61
CA ALA A 335 12.60 10.97 -10.53
C ALA A 335 13.49 10.11 -9.61
N ASP A 336 14.73 10.53 -9.35
CA ASP A 336 15.69 9.82 -8.49
C ASP A 336 15.18 9.66 -7.05
N ASN A 337 14.30 10.58 -6.61
CA ASN A 337 13.49 10.43 -5.40
C ASN A 337 12.12 9.83 -5.75
N ALA A 338 12.12 8.61 -6.29
CA ALA A 338 10.96 7.88 -6.82
C ALA A 338 9.63 8.30 -6.17
N VAL A 339 8.82 9.04 -6.93
CA VAL A 339 7.49 9.52 -6.52
C VAL A 339 6.58 8.30 -6.40
N GLY A 340 6.52 7.71 -5.21
CA GLY A 340 5.69 6.54 -4.93
C GLY A 340 4.35 6.92 -4.32
N LEU A 341 3.29 6.17 -4.62
CA LEU A 341 1.94 6.35 -4.03
C LEU A 341 1.96 6.41 -2.50
N TYR A 342 2.87 5.67 -1.87
CA TYR A 342 3.01 5.67 -0.41
C TYR A 342 3.43 7.03 0.16
N ARG A 343 4.11 7.87 -0.64
CA ARG A 343 4.53 9.22 -0.24
C ARG A 343 3.34 10.16 -0.04
N LEU A 344 2.19 9.91 -0.67
CA LEU A 344 0.95 10.69 -0.46
C LEU A 344 0.53 10.65 1.00
N ARG A 345 0.57 9.45 1.60
CA ARG A 345 0.28 9.23 3.02
C ARG A 345 1.28 9.92 3.94
N HIS A 346 2.58 9.89 3.61
CA HIS A 346 3.59 10.65 4.35
C HIS A 346 3.36 12.16 4.22
N GLY A 347 3.01 12.60 3.02
CA GLY A 347 2.69 13.99 2.67
C GLY A 347 1.55 14.53 3.51
N GLY A 348 0.39 13.87 3.52
CA GLY A 348 -0.77 14.31 4.28
C GLY A 348 -0.50 14.46 5.77
N ALA A 349 0.11 13.45 6.40
CA ALA A 349 0.43 13.53 7.82
C ALA A 349 1.49 14.58 8.14
N SER A 350 2.49 14.76 7.27
CA SER A 350 3.47 15.83 7.44
C SER A 350 2.87 17.22 7.24
N HIS A 351 1.93 17.35 6.31
CA HIS A 351 1.24 18.59 6.01
C HIS A 351 0.40 19.02 7.21
N ASP A 352 -0.43 18.14 7.76
CA ASP A 352 -1.28 18.51 8.89
C ASP A 352 -0.49 18.85 10.16
N VAL A 353 0.58 18.10 10.45
CA VAL A 353 1.48 18.42 11.57
C VAL A 353 2.22 19.74 11.32
N GLY A 354 2.67 19.98 10.08
CA GLY A 354 3.38 21.22 9.71
C GLY A 354 2.50 22.46 9.77
N GLN A 355 1.24 22.33 9.34
CA GLN A 355 0.25 23.41 9.35
C GLN A 355 -0.47 23.53 10.71
N LYS A 356 -0.22 22.61 11.65
CA LYS A 356 -0.91 22.51 12.93
C LYS A 356 -2.43 22.42 12.79
N THR A 357 -2.92 21.85 11.69
CA THR A 357 -4.36 21.63 11.46
C THR A 357 -4.87 20.46 12.29
N ARG A 358 -3.98 19.56 12.74
CA ARG A 358 -4.29 18.41 13.59
C ARG A 358 -3.19 18.16 14.61
N SER A 359 -3.59 17.69 15.78
CA SER A 359 -2.68 17.15 16.80
C SER A 359 -2.07 15.81 16.36
N LEU A 360 -0.95 15.42 16.98
CA LEU A 360 -0.34 14.10 16.72
C LEU A 360 -1.28 12.94 17.03
N ALA A 361 -2.15 13.07 18.04
CA ALA A 361 -3.14 12.06 18.40
C ALA A 361 -4.20 11.90 17.31
N GLU A 362 -4.68 13.00 16.73
CA GLU A 362 -5.61 12.96 15.59
C GLU A 362 -4.93 12.40 14.34
N VAL A 363 -3.69 12.81 14.06
CA VAL A 363 -2.89 12.24 12.96
C VAL A 363 -2.69 10.74 13.14
N LYS A 364 -2.41 10.28 14.37
CA LYS A 364 -2.32 8.86 14.75
C LYS A 364 -3.59 8.10 14.44
N LYS A 365 -4.73 8.61 14.92
CA LYS A 365 -6.06 8.03 14.72
C LYS A 365 -6.39 7.97 13.23
N ARG A 366 -6.23 9.08 12.51
CA ARG A 366 -6.52 9.21 11.07
C ARG A 366 -5.67 8.28 10.21
N GLY A 367 -4.40 8.11 10.57
CA GLY A 367 -3.54 7.15 9.92
C GLY A 367 -3.81 5.69 10.31
N CYS A 368 -4.64 5.40 11.31
CA CYS A 368 -4.74 4.05 11.89
C CYS A 368 -3.35 3.53 12.34
N TRP A 369 -2.55 4.40 12.95
CA TRP A 369 -1.24 4.04 13.48
C TRP A 369 -1.36 3.58 14.93
N ARG A 370 -0.86 2.38 15.22
CA ARG A 370 -0.92 1.80 16.57
C ARG A 370 0.01 2.50 17.57
N THR A 371 1.18 2.96 17.11
CA THR A 371 2.24 3.48 17.98
C THR A 371 2.69 4.88 17.56
N GLU A 372 3.14 5.69 18.52
CA GLU A 372 3.71 7.03 18.25
C GLU A 372 4.96 6.95 17.36
N THR A 373 5.78 5.92 17.54
CA THR A 373 6.95 5.67 16.67
C THR A 373 6.55 5.49 15.20
N SER A 374 5.35 4.95 14.94
CA SER A 374 4.83 4.90 13.58
C SER A 374 4.55 6.31 13.10
N VAL A 375 3.80 7.13 13.86
CA VAL A 375 3.48 8.52 13.51
C VAL A 375 4.72 9.34 13.21
N ALA A 376 5.73 9.30 14.09
CA ALA A 376 7.00 10.01 13.91
C ALA A 376 7.75 9.63 12.62
N ARG A 377 7.53 8.41 12.11
CA ARG A 377 8.08 7.97 10.81
C ARG A 377 7.38 8.63 9.62
N TYR A 378 6.10 8.97 9.75
CA TYR A 378 5.31 9.57 8.67
C TYR A 378 5.27 11.09 8.71
N ALA A 379 5.09 11.68 9.89
CA ALA A 379 5.00 13.12 10.07
C ALA A 379 6.41 13.75 10.10
N LYS A 380 6.82 14.31 8.96
CA LYS A 380 8.13 14.94 8.76
C LYS A 380 7.98 16.34 8.14
N PRO A 381 7.40 17.31 8.86
CA PRO A 381 7.09 18.64 8.30
C PRO A 381 8.33 19.35 7.73
N ALA A 382 9.49 19.28 8.40
CA ALA A 382 10.73 19.89 7.89
C ALA A 382 11.17 19.29 6.53
N ARG A 383 10.93 18.00 6.30
CA ARG A 383 11.24 17.34 5.02
C ARG A 383 10.28 17.78 3.90
N VAL A 384 9.09 18.30 4.22
CA VAL A 384 8.21 18.93 3.22
C VAL A 384 8.86 20.21 2.71
N ASN A 385 9.37 21.06 3.61
CA ASN A 385 10.04 22.31 3.24
C ASN A 385 11.29 22.05 2.40
N GLU A 386 12.10 21.05 2.78
CA GLU A 386 13.27 20.64 1.99
C GLU A 386 12.88 20.23 0.55
N GLN A 387 11.77 19.51 0.37
CA GLN A 387 11.28 19.13 -0.95
C GLN A 387 10.80 20.33 -1.76
N LEU A 388 10.17 21.33 -1.13
CA LEU A 388 9.77 22.56 -1.81
C LEU A 388 10.96 23.44 -2.20
N ASN A 389 12.00 23.48 -1.35
CA ASN A 389 13.23 24.24 -1.62
C ASN A 389 14.07 23.67 -2.78
N GLN A 390 13.79 22.45 -3.21
CA GLN A 390 14.39 21.86 -4.42
C GLN A 390 13.77 22.40 -5.72
N LEU A 391 12.63 23.10 -5.64
CA LEU A 391 11.97 23.70 -6.79
C LEU A 391 12.45 25.13 -7.02
N SER A 392 12.62 25.51 -8.28
CA SER A 392 12.83 26.91 -8.64
C SER A 392 11.60 27.76 -8.32
N VAL A 393 11.77 29.07 -8.19
CA VAL A 393 10.67 30.01 -7.94
C VAL A 393 9.57 29.90 -9.01
N ALA A 394 9.96 29.72 -10.28
CA ALA A 394 9.03 29.54 -11.39
C ALA A 394 8.25 28.22 -11.28
N GLN A 395 8.93 27.13 -10.94
CA GLN A 395 8.28 25.83 -10.71
C GLN A 395 7.29 25.91 -9.54
N LEU A 396 7.69 26.51 -8.42
CA LEU A 396 6.85 26.66 -7.24
C LEU A 396 5.60 27.51 -7.54
N ARG A 397 5.76 28.60 -8.31
CA ARG A 397 4.63 29.41 -8.78
C ARG A 397 3.67 28.57 -9.63
N ARG A 398 4.17 27.88 -10.65
CA ARG A 398 3.38 27.02 -11.54
C ARG A 398 2.60 25.96 -10.76
N VAL A 399 3.24 25.29 -9.82
CA VAL A 399 2.63 24.25 -8.97
C VAL A 399 1.51 24.85 -8.12
N ARG A 400 1.74 26.00 -7.48
CA ARG A 400 0.70 26.70 -6.69
C ARG A 400 -0.49 27.14 -7.55
N ASP A 401 -0.25 27.62 -8.77
CA ASP A 401 -1.31 28.04 -9.69
C ASP A 401 -2.15 26.85 -10.19
N LEU A 402 -1.55 25.66 -10.35
CA LEU A 402 -2.29 24.43 -10.60
C LEU A 402 -3.15 24.03 -9.40
N VAL A 403 -2.61 24.09 -8.18
CA VAL A 403 -3.37 23.76 -6.95
C VAL A 403 -4.60 24.65 -6.80
N LYS A 404 -4.48 25.96 -7.06
CA LYS A 404 -5.61 26.90 -7.02
C LYS A 404 -6.73 26.54 -7.99
N ARG A 405 -6.39 25.93 -9.13
CA ARG A 405 -7.35 25.51 -10.18
C ARG A 405 -7.93 24.11 -9.96
N LEU A 406 -7.35 23.32 -9.04
CA LEU A 406 -7.70 21.91 -8.86
C LEU A 406 -9.20 21.67 -8.69
N ALA A 407 -9.87 22.43 -7.81
CA ALA A 407 -11.30 22.26 -7.57
C ALA A 407 -12.15 22.58 -8.82
N GLN A 408 -11.80 23.66 -9.52
CA GLN A 408 -12.49 24.06 -10.76
C GLN A 408 -12.29 23.00 -11.85
N GLU A 409 -11.07 22.51 -12.02
CA GLU A 409 -10.74 21.48 -13.00
C GLU A 409 -11.48 20.17 -12.71
N LEU A 410 -11.47 19.70 -11.46
CA LEU A 410 -12.23 18.52 -11.06
C LEU A 410 -13.73 18.67 -11.34
N SER A 411 -14.32 19.82 -11.00
CA SER A 411 -15.74 20.08 -11.23
C SER A 411 -16.09 20.13 -12.72
N ALA A 412 -15.23 20.75 -13.54
CA ALA A 412 -15.39 20.80 -14.99
C ALA A 412 -15.35 19.41 -15.61
N GLN A 413 -14.37 18.58 -15.24
CA GLN A 413 -14.26 17.22 -15.77
C GLN A 413 -15.41 16.32 -15.30
N LEU A 414 -15.84 16.43 -14.04
CA LEU A 414 -16.98 15.67 -13.54
C LEU A 414 -18.28 16.00 -14.27
N SER A 415 -18.49 17.26 -14.60
CA SER A 415 -19.65 17.72 -15.37
C SER A 415 -19.68 17.17 -16.79
N ARG A 416 -18.52 16.96 -17.43
CA ARG A 416 -18.42 16.36 -18.78
C ARG A 416 -18.72 14.87 -18.83
N THR A 417 -18.61 14.17 -17.70
CA THR A 417 -18.88 12.73 -17.58
C THR A 417 -20.35 12.38 -17.32
N ARG A 418 -21.23 13.39 -17.17
CA ARG A 418 -22.69 13.20 -17.14
C ARG A 418 -23.23 13.21 -18.55
#